data_AF-A0A847SG55-F1
#
_entry.id   AF-A0A847SG55-F1
#
_cell.length_a   1.000
_cell.length_b   1.000
_cell.length_c   1.000
_cell.angle_alpha   90.00
_cell.angle_beta   90.00
_cell.angle_gamma   90.00
#
_symmetry.space_group_name_H-M   'P 1'
#
loop_
_entity.id
_entity.type
_entity.pdbx_description
1 polymer ?
#
loop_
_entity_poly.entity_id
_entity_poly.type
_entity_poly.pdbx_seq_one_letter_code
_entity_poly.pdbx_strand_id
1 'polypeptide(L)'
;MAESLTRQQLYDRIRASSKEEFILEEMIRLGFWARNTAQPSPSETLIRREGELRRQLNDLLSEKQRYQNKVKMLADMRKDRMAKSKLKIAETKKRREEERKARAEAWAVAKDQQILYLGEEISAGLNKVNPDTAQLAKFNLPVFADATALASAMGITLGKLRYLAFNRKVGHHTHYQRFQVPKKSGGTRVISAPMPQLKAAQHWILEHILYKVSHSEAAHGFVPGKSIVTNAAPHVGQDIVINIDLRDFFPSIAYKRVKGLFCKLGYAEQVATILALICTEPEVDEVLLDGRKYYVAKTARHLPQGAPTSPAITNLICFKLDRRFAGLAEKYGYAYTRYADDMTFSAKGAAADKAGQLLRAVKMFVKEEGFTIHPDKLHVMRKGDRHAVTGIVVNEKLSIDRTTLRKFRALLHNIEKTGLSGKRWGKGKNIISSIEGYANFVYMVKPEWGARLKEKLAALLQRPDIKAEAHAIWTGNNSQPVTTEAISASSHPAGYTSSATTTPAATTDSSTTTPGKITPPEPPAATDKPWWDVV
;
A
#
# COMPACT_ATOMS: atom_id res chain seq x y z
N MET A 1 -67.75 37.65 -57.38
CA MET A 1 -68.83 37.47 -56.39
C MET A 1 -68.20 37.62 -55.02
N ALA A 2 -68.55 38.65 -54.26
CA ALA A 2 -67.99 38.87 -52.92
C ALA A 2 -68.58 37.83 -51.96
N GLU A 3 -67.72 37.07 -51.26
CA GLU A 3 -68.15 36.15 -50.21
C GLU A 3 -69.02 36.90 -49.19
N SER A 4 -70.18 36.34 -48.88
CA SER A 4 -71.08 36.87 -47.86
C SER A 4 -70.44 36.68 -46.49
N LEU A 5 -70.03 37.79 -45.87
CA LEU A 5 -69.54 37.81 -44.49
C LEU A 5 -70.58 37.12 -43.58
N THR A 6 -70.10 36.26 -42.69
CA THR A 6 -70.97 35.64 -41.69
C THR A 6 -71.56 36.71 -40.77
N ARG A 7 -72.75 36.44 -40.21
CA ARG A 7 -73.45 37.38 -39.33
C ARG A 7 -72.57 37.87 -38.16
N GLN A 8 -71.71 37.01 -37.63
CA GLN A 8 -70.76 37.36 -36.58
C GLN A 8 -69.66 38.31 -37.07
N GLN A 9 -69.09 38.07 -38.25
CA GLN A 9 -68.09 38.96 -38.86
C GLN A 9 -68.67 40.34 -39.19
N LEU A 10 -69.95 40.41 -39.58
CA LEU A 10 -70.67 41.68 -39.77
C LEU A 10 -70.80 42.44 -38.45
N TYR A 11 -71.19 41.76 -37.36
CA TYR A 11 -71.26 42.40 -36.03
C TYR A 11 -69.88 42.84 -35.54
N ASP A 12 -68.83 42.05 -35.74
CA ASP A 12 -67.48 42.41 -35.31
C ASP A 12 -66.91 43.57 -36.14
N ARG A 13 -67.25 43.65 -37.43
CA ARG A 13 -66.89 44.80 -38.28
C ARG A 13 -67.63 46.08 -37.85
N ILE A 14 -68.93 46.00 -37.58
CA ILE A 14 -69.73 47.12 -37.04
C ILE A 14 -69.26 47.52 -35.64
N ARG A 15 -68.72 46.59 -34.85
CA ARG A 15 -68.17 46.86 -33.51
C ARG A 15 -66.77 47.47 -33.58
N ALA A 16 -66.00 47.16 -34.63
CA ALA A 16 -64.66 47.70 -34.86
C ALA A 16 -64.67 49.11 -35.48
N SER A 17 -65.73 49.47 -36.22
CA SER A 17 -65.97 50.81 -36.78
C SER A 17 -67.12 51.53 -36.06
N SER A 18 -67.44 52.78 -36.44
CA SER A 18 -68.72 53.36 -36.06
C SER A 18 -69.85 52.87 -36.99
N LYS A 19 -71.11 52.91 -36.54
CA LYS A 19 -72.28 52.60 -37.38
C LYS A 19 -72.31 53.48 -38.64
N GLU A 20 -71.94 54.74 -38.49
CA GLU A 20 -71.94 55.73 -39.56
C GLU A 20 -70.76 55.55 -40.52
N GLU A 21 -69.58 55.18 -40.00
CA GLU A 21 -68.41 54.81 -40.80
C GLU A 21 -68.67 53.55 -41.61
N PHE A 22 -69.32 52.55 -41.02
CA PHE A 22 -69.74 51.32 -41.73
C PHE A 22 -70.78 51.60 -42.81
N ILE A 23 -71.80 52.42 -42.51
CA ILE A 23 -72.81 52.83 -43.49
C ILE A 23 -72.16 53.63 -44.61
N LEU A 24 -71.24 54.55 -44.32
CA LEU A 24 -70.49 55.30 -45.31
C LEU A 24 -69.64 54.38 -46.20
N GLU A 25 -68.93 53.40 -45.63
CA GLU A 25 -68.18 52.39 -46.40
C GLU A 25 -69.09 51.55 -47.32
N GLU A 26 -70.25 51.10 -46.83
CA GLU A 26 -71.21 50.33 -47.63
C GLU A 26 -71.91 51.20 -48.68
N MET A 27 -72.22 52.47 -48.39
CA MET A 27 -72.77 53.42 -49.38
C MET A 27 -71.77 53.74 -50.49
N ILE A 28 -70.47 53.86 -50.15
CA ILE A 28 -69.39 53.99 -51.15
C ILE A 28 -69.26 52.70 -51.97
N ARG A 29 -69.30 51.52 -51.33
CA ARG A 29 -69.20 50.20 -51.98
C ARG A 29 -70.36 49.93 -52.94
N LEU A 30 -71.58 50.31 -52.56
CA LEU A 30 -72.81 50.11 -53.33
C LEU A 30 -73.06 51.21 -54.37
N GLY A 31 -72.18 52.22 -54.45
CA GLY A 31 -72.23 53.29 -55.46
C GLY A 31 -73.23 54.42 -55.16
N PHE A 32 -73.84 54.44 -53.97
CA PHE A 32 -74.77 55.49 -53.53
C PHE A 32 -74.06 56.76 -53.03
N TRP A 33 -72.72 56.76 -52.92
CA TRP A 33 -71.92 57.89 -52.47
C TRP A 33 -70.64 58.04 -53.30
N ALA A 34 -70.46 59.18 -53.98
CA ALA A 34 -69.31 59.44 -54.84
C ALA A 34 -68.06 59.78 -54.03
N ARG A 35 -66.97 59.03 -54.23
CA ARG A 35 -65.69 59.23 -53.53
C ARG A 35 -64.82 60.23 -54.30
N ASN A 36 -64.84 61.51 -53.91
CA ASN A 36 -63.96 62.51 -54.50
C ASN A 36 -62.68 62.64 -53.66
N THR A 37 -61.58 62.03 -54.13
CA THR A 37 -60.31 61.94 -53.38
C THR A 37 -59.56 63.27 -53.26
N ALA A 38 -59.92 64.29 -54.05
CA ALA A 38 -59.25 65.59 -54.05
C ALA A 38 -59.85 66.59 -53.02
N GLN A 39 -61.14 66.48 -52.70
CA GLN A 39 -61.82 67.26 -51.66
C GLN A 39 -62.92 66.40 -51.00
N PRO A 40 -62.61 65.66 -49.91
CA PRO A 40 -63.61 64.89 -49.19
C PRO A 40 -64.65 65.85 -48.59
N SER A 41 -65.93 65.44 -48.60
CA SER A 41 -66.98 66.30 -48.03
C SER A 41 -66.75 66.49 -46.53
N PRO A 42 -67.14 67.64 -45.94
CA PRO A 42 -67.02 67.86 -44.50
C PRO A 42 -67.61 66.70 -43.68
N SER A 43 -68.74 66.13 -44.13
CA SER A 43 -69.38 64.98 -43.52
C SER A 43 -68.53 63.70 -43.57
N GLU A 44 -67.86 63.42 -44.69
CA GLU A 44 -66.98 62.25 -44.84
C GLU A 44 -65.77 62.34 -43.89
N THR A 45 -65.19 63.54 -43.76
CA THR A 45 -64.05 63.78 -42.85
C THR A 45 -64.46 63.65 -41.38
N LEU A 46 -65.64 64.15 -41.01
CA LEU A 46 -66.16 64.06 -39.64
C LEU A 46 -66.50 62.62 -39.25
N ILE A 47 -67.15 61.85 -40.14
CA ILE A 47 -67.50 60.44 -39.88
C ILE A 47 -66.25 59.59 -39.70
N ARG A 48 -65.22 59.77 -40.55
CA ARG A 48 -63.93 59.08 -40.38
C ARG A 48 -63.22 59.49 -39.09
N ARG A 49 -63.22 60.80 -38.78
CA ARG A 49 -62.59 61.29 -37.55
C ARG A 49 -63.29 60.77 -36.30
N GLU A 50 -64.62 60.64 -36.32
CA GLU A 50 -65.39 60.02 -35.26
C GLU A 50 -65.08 58.53 -35.12
N GLY A 51 -64.96 57.81 -36.24
CA GLY A 51 -64.52 56.41 -36.26
C GLY A 51 -63.15 56.20 -35.64
N GLU A 52 -62.17 57.04 -36.00
CA GLU A 52 -60.83 57.04 -35.40
C GLU A 52 -60.88 57.33 -33.89
N LEU A 53 -61.59 58.38 -33.48
CA LEU A 53 -61.70 58.77 -32.07
C LEU A 53 -62.41 57.69 -31.25
N ARG A 54 -63.43 57.00 -31.81
CA ARG A 54 -64.09 55.87 -31.15
C ARG A 54 -63.17 54.66 -31.02
N ARG A 55 -62.32 54.36 -32.01
CA ARG A 55 -61.30 53.30 -31.90
C ARG A 55 -60.28 53.62 -30.82
N GLN A 56 -59.75 54.85 -30.82
CA GLN A 56 -58.84 55.32 -29.76
C GLN A 56 -59.51 55.29 -28.38
N LEU A 57 -60.77 55.69 -28.28
CA LEU A 57 -61.54 55.64 -27.04
C LEU A 57 -61.73 54.19 -26.57
N ASN A 58 -62.04 53.27 -27.47
CA ASN A 58 -62.20 51.85 -27.14
C ASN A 58 -60.87 51.23 -26.70
N ASP A 59 -59.75 51.57 -27.35
CA ASP A 59 -58.42 51.13 -26.94
C ASP A 59 -58.10 51.64 -25.53
N LEU A 60 -58.30 52.94 -25.28
CA LEU A 60 -58.12 53.56 -23.96
C LEU A 60 -59.07 53.00 -22.90
N LEU A 61 -60.32 52.68 -23.24
CA LEU A 61 -61.27 52.05 -22.33
C LEU A 61 -60.88 50.60 -22.01
N SER A 62 -60.38 49.85 -22.99
CA SER A 62 -59.87 48.49 -22.80
C SER A 62 -58.64 48.47 -21.89
N GLU A 63 -57.76 49.46 -22.08
CA GLU A 63 -56.58 49.70 -21.26
C GLU A 63 -57.00 50.10 -19.83
N LYS A 64 -57.92 51.05 -19.68
CA LYS A 64 -58.51 51.43 -18.38
C LYS A 64 -59.17 50.24 -17.68
N GLN A 65 -59.90 49.39 -18.39
CA GLN A 65 -60.54 48.19 -17.82
C GLN A 65 -59.51 47.16 -17.36
N ARG A 66 -58.38 47.03 -18.09
CA ARG A 66 -57.24 46.20 -17.68
C ARG A 66 -56.63 46.69 -16.36
N TYR A 67 -56.53 48.01 -16.16
CA TYR A 67 -56.02 48.62 -14.93
C TYR A 67 -57.03 48.66 -13.78
N GLN A 68 -58.34 48.71 -14.07
CA GLN A 68 -59.39 48.66 -13.04
C GLN A 68 -59.58 47.26 -12.44
N ASN A 69 -59.36 46.20 -13.22
CA ASN A 69 -59.42 44.83 -12.71
C ASN A 69 -58.10 44.44 -12.01
N LYS A 70 -57.93 44.96 -10.79
CA LYS A 70 -56.77 44.74 -9.92
C LYS A 70 -56.41 43.26 -9.77
N VAL A 71 -57.41 42.37 -9.74
CA VAL A 71 -57.21 40.92 -9.62
C VAL A 71 -56.54 40.33 -10.87
N LYS A 72 -57.02 40.70 -12.07
CA LYS A 72 -56.45 40.25 -13.35
C LYS A 72 -55.02 40.77 -13.56
N MET A 73 -54.78 42.04 -13.24
CA MET A 73 -53.43 42.63 -13.30
C MET A 73 -52.44 41.91 -12.38
N LEU A 74 -52.84 41.62 -11.13
CA LEU A 74 -52.01 40.86 -10.19
C LEU A 74 -51.75 39.42 -10.66
N ALA A 75 -52.72 38.78 -11.33
CA ALA A 75 -52.55 37.45 -11.91
C ALA A 75 -51.55 37.45 -13.08
N ASP A 76 -51.64 38.43 -13.99
CA ASP A 76 -50.70 38.58 -15.10
C ASP A 76 -49.28 38.87 -14.59
N MET A 77 -49.14 39.78 -13.61
CA MET A 77 -47.84 40.05 -12.95
C MET A 77 -47.26 38.81 -12.28
N ARG A 78 -48.09 37.97 -11.65
CA ARG A 78 -47.66 36.68 -11.06
C ARG A 78 -47.21 35.70 -12.14
N LYS A 79 -47.92 35.62 -13.27
CA LYS A 79 -47.57 34.78 -14.42
C LYS A 79 -46.24 35.19 -15.03
N ASP A 80 -46.03 36.49 -15.25
CA ASP A 80 -44.77 37.04 -15.78
C ASP A 80 -43.62 36.84 -14.79
N ARG A 81 -43.86 37.04 -13.49
CA ARG A 81 -42.87 36.75 -12.44
C ARG A 81 -42.50 35.27 -12.42
N MET A 82 -43.48 34.37 -12.55
CA MET A 82 -43.25 32.94 -12.60
C MET A 82 -42.48 32.53 -13.86
N ALA A 83 -42.79 33.11 -15.03
CA ALA A 83 -42.04 32.88 -16.27
C ALA A 83 -40.59 33.36 -16.14
N LYS A 84 -40.35 34.58 -15.65
CA LYS A 84 -39.01 35.12 -15.37
C LYS A 84 -38.24 34.27 -14.36
N SER A 85 -38.92 33.78 -13.31
CA SER A 85 -38.34 32.87 -12.32
C SER A 85 -37.93 31.53 -12.95
N LYS A 86 -38.81 30.92 -13.75
CA LYS A 86 -38.52 29.67 -14.47
C LYS A 86 -37.32 29.82 -15.42
N LEU A 87 -37.22 30.94 -16.14
CA LEU A 87 -36.07 31.24 -17.00
C LEU A 87 -34.77 31.37 -16.19
N LYS A 88 -34.78 32.12 -15.08
CA LYS A 88 -33.62 32.23 -14.18
C LYS A 88 -33.21 30.89 -13.58
N ILE A 89 -34.17 30.04 -13.21
CA ILE A 89 -33.90 28.69 -12.68
C ILE A 89 -33.24 27.84 -13.77
N ALA A 90 -33.77 27.87 -15.01
CA ALA A 90 -33.20 27.13 -16.13
C ALA A 90 -31.77 27.59 -16.47
N GLU A 91 -31.53 28.90 -16.49
CA GLU A 91 -30.19 29.49 -16.69
C GLU A 91 -29.23 29.10 -15.57
N THR A 92 -29.65 29.20 -14.30
CA THR A 92 -28.84 28.82 -13.14
C THR A 92 -28.51 27.32 -13.16
N LYS A 93 -29.47 26.47 -13.56
CA LYS A 93 -29.27 25.02 -13.70
C LYS A 93 -28.23 24.73 -14.79
N LYS A 94 -28.37 25.37 -15.96
CA LYS A 94 -27.41 25.23 -17.08
C LYS A 94 -26.01 25.66 -16.67
N ARG A 95 -25.86 26.83 -16.04
CA ARG A 95 -24.56 27.32 -15.53
C ARG A 95 -23.94 26.35 -14.51
N ARG A 96 -24.72 25.84 -13.55
CA ARG A 96 -24.22 24.86 -12.56
C ARG A 96 -23.80 23.54 -13.21
N GLU A 97 -24.52 23.08 -14.24
CA GLU A 97 -24.15 21.88 -14.98
C GLU A 97 -22.85 22.08 -15.78
N GLU A 98 -22.69 23.24 -16.42
CA GLU A 98 -21.46 23.62 -17.13
C GLU A 98 -20.27 23.77 -16.16
N GLU A 99 -20.43 24.49 -15.05
CA GLU A 99 -19.41 24.58 -14.00
C GLU A 99 -19.04 23.20 -13.44
N ARG A 100 -20.01 22.32 -13.22
CA ARG A 100 -19.76 20.96 -12.76
C ARG A 100 -18.97 20.14 -13.78
N LYS A 101 -19.30 20.25 -15.08
CA LYS A 101 -18.55 19.59 -16.16
C LYS A 101 -17.12 20.12 -16.25
N ALA A 102 -16.94 21.44 -16.28
CA ALA A 102 -15.63 22.08 -16.31
C ALA A 102 -14.77 21.70 -15.08
N ARG A 103 -15.35 21.66 -13.88
CA ARG A 103 -14.65 21.19 -12.67
C ARG A 103 -14.28 19.70 -12.77
N ALA A 104 -15.16 18.87 -13.32
CA ALA A 104 -14.88 17.44 -13.51
C ALA A 104 -13.77 17.20 -14.55
N GLU A 105 -13.76 17.95 -15.65
CA GLU A 105 -12.71 17.91 -16.68
C GLU A 105 -11.37 18.40 -16.13
N ALA A 106 -11.35 19.55 -15.43
CA ALA A 106 -10.16 20.06 -14.76
C ALA A 106 -9.62 19.07 -13.71
N TRP A 107 -10.51 18.43 -12.95
CA TRP A 107 -10.13 17.39 -11.99
C TRP A 107 -9.58 16.14 -12.68
N ALA A 108 -10.13 15.74 -13.83
CA ALA A 108 -9.61 14.62 -14.61
C ALA A 108 -8.19 14.90 -15.12
N VAL A 109 -7.96 16.08 -15.68
CA VAL A 109 -6.62 16.52 -16.12
C VAL A 109 -5.65 16.56 -14.94
N ALA A 110 -6.04 17.17 -13.82
CA ALA A 110 -5.21 17.23 -12.62
C ALA A 110 -4.90 15.83 -12.06
N LYS A 111 -5.85 14.88 -12.11
CA LYS A 111 -5.67 13.51 -11.66
C LYS A 111 -4.71 12.71 -12.55
N ASP A 112 -4.59 13.04 -13.82
CA ASP A 112 -3.66 12.39 -14.74
C ASP A 112 -2.26 12.98 -14.67
N GLN A 113 -2.13 14.25 -14.29
CA GLN A 113 -0.84 14.94 -14.18
C GLN A 113 -0.24 14.91 -12.78
N GLN A 114 -1.06 14.76 -11.72
CA GLN A 114 -0.62 14.90 -10.34
C GLN A 114 -1.23 13.84 -9.42
N ILE A 115 -0.48 13.52 -8.35
CA ILE A 115 -0.98 12.71 -7.24
C ILE A 115 -1.38 13.66 -6.10
N LEU A 116 -2.65 14.02 -6.06
CA LEU A 116 -3.23 14.91 -5.05
C LEU A 116 -3.62 14.18 -3.76
N TYR A 117 -3.91 12.88 -3.86
CA TYR A 117 -4.45 12.10 -2.75
C TYR A 117 -3.93 10.66 -2.76
N LEU A 118 -3.38 10.23 -1.62
CA LEU A 118 -2.91 8.86 -1.36
C LEU A 118 -3.52 8.25 -0.10
N GLY A 119 -4.45 8.95 0.56
CA GLY A 119 -5.07 8.54 1.82
C GLY A 119 -5.11 9.68 2.85
N GLU A 120 -6.10 9.65 3.73
CA GLU A 120 -6.42 10.71 4.69
C GLU A 120 -5.22 11.15 5.57
N GLU A 121 -4.43 10.20 6.06
CA GLU A 121 -3.32 10.47 7.00
C GLU A 121 -1.96 10.76 6.33
N ILE A 122 -1.89 10.62 5.00
CA ILE A 122 -0.62 10.63 4.26
C ILE A 122 -0.57 11.71 3.18
N SER A 123 -1.73 12.20 2.75
CA SER A 123 -1.79 13.21 1.68
C SER A 123 -1.24 14.58 2.12
N ALA A 124 -1.06 14.78 3.43
CA ALA A 124 -0.36 15.95 3.97
C ALA A 124 1.08 16.01 3.44
N GLY A 125 1.43 17.11 2.75
CA GLY A 125 2.77 17.32 2.20
C GLY A 125 2.95 16.92 0.73
N LEU A 126 1.94 16.33 0.07
CA LEU A 126 2.00 16.03 -1.38
C LEU A 126 2.15 17.29 -2.26
N ASN A 127 1.83 18.47 -1.74
CA ASN A 127 1.99 19.75 -2.45
C ASN A 127 3.43 20.30 -2.37
N LYS A 128 4.29 19.72 -1.51
CA LYS A 128 5.68 20.16 -1.36
C LYS A 128 6.57 19.39 -2.34
N VAL A 129 6.87 20.06 -3.44
CA VAL A 129 7.58 19.49 -4.60
C VAL A 129 9.03 19.95 -4.73
N ASN A 130 9.54 20.79 -3.82
CA ASN A 130 10.90 21.31 -3.91
C ASN A 130 11.91 20.32 -3.28
N PRO A 131 12.78 19.66 -4.06
CA PRO A 131 13.85 18.83 -3.53
C PRO A 131 15.06 19.67 -3.13
N ASP A 132 15.89 19.13 -2.24
CA ASP A 132 17.24 19.63 -1.98
C ASP A 132 18.21 18.99 -2.98
N THR A 133 18.46 19.72 -4.07
CA THR A 133 19.30 19.24 -5.18
C THR A 133 20.77 19.10 -4.79
N ALA A 134 21.27 19.93 -3.85
CA ALA A 134 22.64 19.86 -3.38
C ALA A 134 22.88 18.58 -2.57
N GLN A 135 21.93 18.22 -1.70
CA GLN A 135 21.99 16.98 -0.93
C GLN A 135 21.86 15.74 -1.83
N LEU A 136 20.97 15.76 -2.82
CA LEU A 136 20.85 14.66 -3.79
C LEU A 136 22.15 14.47 -4.60
N ALA A 137 22.76 15.57 -5.05
CA ALA A 137 24.03 15.53 -5.77
C ALA A 137 25.16 14.94 -4.91
N LYS A 138 25.22 15.27 -3.61
CA LYS A 138 26.19 14.71 -2.66
C LYS A 138 26.15 13.18 -2.59
N PHE A 139 24.96 12.58 -2.71
CA PHE A 139 24.78 11.14 -2.70
C PHE A 139 24.70 10.51 -4.11
N ASN A 140 24.96 11.30 -5.17
CA ASN A 140 24.81 10.89 -6.57
C ASN A 140 23.41 10.28 -6.87
N LEU A 141 22.38 10.90 -6.30
CA LEU A 141 20.99 10.48 -6.42
C LEU A 141 20.26 11.22 -7.54
N PRO A 142 19.32 10.57 -8.24
CA PRO A 142 18.52 11.21 -9.26
C PRO A 142 17.60 12.29 -8.66
N VAL A 143 17.44 13.40 -9.37
CA VAL A 143 16.52 14.47 -8.99
C VAL A 143 15.17 14.24 -9.66
N PHE A 144 14.10 14.18 -8.87
CA PHE A 144 12.73 14.13 -9.36
C PHE A 144 12.01 15.43 -8.99
N ALA A 145 11.53 16.15 -10.00
CA ALA A 145 10.75 17.37 -9.80
C ALA A 145 9.35 17.05 -9.22
N ASP A 146 8.75 15.95 -9.63
CA ASP A 146 7.41 15.54 -9.24
C ASP A 146 7.21 14.01 -9.30
N ALA A 147 5.99 13.58 -8.93
CA ALA A 147 5.58 12.19 -9.02
C ALA A 147 5.61 11.62 -10.45
N THR A 148 5.44 12.46 -11.47
CA THR A 148 5.45 12.04 -12.89
C THR A 148 6.85 11.71 -13.36
N ALA A 149 7.85 12.52 -12.99
CA ALA A 149 9.25 12.24 -13.23
C ALA A 149 9.69 10.94 -12.55
N LEU A 150 9.25 10.70 -11.30
CA LEU A 150 9.51 9.41 -10.62
C LEU A 150 8.86 8.24 -11.37
N ALA A 151 7.60 8.35 -11.78
CA ALA A 151 6.90 7.28 -12.51
C ALA A 151 7.59 6.95 -13.84
N SER A 152 7.98 7.98 -14.59
CA SER A 152 8.71 7.85 -15.86
C SER A 152 10.07 7.17 -15.65
N ALA A 153 10.82 7.56 -14.62
CA ALA A 153 12.10 6.94 -14.29
C ALA A 153 11.97 5.45 -13.92
N MET A 154 10.87 5.07 -13.27
CA MET A 154 10.52 3.68 -12.95
C MET A 154 9.96 2.88 -14.14
N GLY A 155 9.70 3.52 -15.29
CA GLY A 155 9.07 2.89 -16.45
C GLY A 155 7.60 2.52 -16.24
N ILE A 156 6.87 3.24 -15.38
CA ILE A 156 5.45 3.00 -15.09
C ILE A 156 4.61 4.26 -15.27
N THR A 157 3.30 4.10 -15.47
CA THR A 157 2.37 5.24 -15.55
C THR A 157 2.12 5.87 -14.18
N LEU A 158 1.76 7.16 -14.14
CA LEU A 158 1.40 7.84 -12.90
C LEU A 158 0.24 7.16 -12.18
N GLY A 159 -0.76 6.68 -12.94
CA GLY A 159 -1.87 5.89 -12.41
C GLY A 159 -1.41 4.61 -11.71
N LYS A 160 -0.37 3.95 -12.25
CA LYS A 160 0.22 2.76 -11.64
C LYS A 160 1.01 3.09 -10.38
N LEU A 161 1.82 4.15 -10.41
CA LEU A 161 2.54 4.63 -9.23
C LEU A 161 1.57 4.96 -8.09
N ARG A 162 0.49 5.70 -8.41
CA ARG A 162 -0.60 6.00 -7.47
C ARG A 162 -1.22 4.72 -6.93
N TYR A 163 -1.52 3.74 -7.78
CA TYR A 163 -2.11 2.46 -7.36
C TYR A 163 -1.24 1.69 -6.35
N LEU A 164 0.08 1.68 -6.56
CA LEU A 164 1.06 1.03 -5.68
C LEU A 164 1.25 1.78 -4.35
N ALA A 165 1.31 3.11 -4.40
CA ALA A 165 1.54 3.96 -3.23
C ALA A 165 0.27 4.28 -2.42
N PHE A 166 -0.92 3.93 -2.91
CA PHE A 166 -2.17 4.28 -2.24
C PHE A 166 -2.34 3.58 -0.87
N ASN A 167 -2.58 4.37 0.18
CA ASN A 167 -2.86 3.86 1.50
C ASN A 167 -4.34 3.54 1.69
N ARG A 168 -4.63 2.27 1.99
CA ARG A 168 -6.00 1.77 2.23
C ARG A 168 -6.08 1.28 3.67
N LYS A 169 -7.03 1.82 4.45
CA LYS A 169 -7.41 1.23 5.74
C LYS A 169 -8.23 -0.05 5.54
N VAL A 170 -9.13 -0.03 4.56
CA VAL A 170 -9.92 -1.19 4.14
C VAL A 170 -9.89 -1.25 2.61
N GLY A 171 -9.66 -2.43 2.04
CA GLY A 171 -9.68 -2.62 0.59
C GLY A 171 -9.90 -4.06 0.17
N HIS A 172 -10.25 -4.25 -1.10
CA HIS A 172 -10.43 -5.59 -1.71
C HIS A 172 -9.16 -6.12 -2.37
N HIS A 173 -8.09 -5.32 -2.40
CA HIS A 173 -6.84 -5.65 -3.06
C HIS A 173 -5.66 -5.36 -2.12
N THR A 174 -4.66 -6.23 -2.19
CA THR A 174 -3.39 -6.11 -1.48
C THR A 174 -2.25 -6.19 -2.49
N HIS A 175 -1.10 -5.58 -2.17
CA HIS A 175 0.12 -5.67 -2.97
C HIS A 175 1.12 -6.70 -2.42
N TYR A 176 0.73 -7.41 -1.36
CA TYR A 176 1.56 -8.42 -0.69
C TYR A 176 0.80 -9.72 -0.53
N GLN A 177 1.54 -10.82 -0.66
CA GLN A 177 1.13 -12.16 -0.28
C GLN A 177 1.75 -12.49 1.07
N ARG A 178 0.93 -12.91 2.05
CA ARG A 178 1.36 -13.17 3.42
C ARG A 178 1.37 -14.65 3.71
N PHE A 179 2.42 -15.15 4.34
CA PHE A 179 2.51 -16.54 4.78
C PHE A 179 3.32 -16.66 6.08
N GLN A 180 3.06 -17.72 6.84
CA GLN A 180 3.72 -17.95 8.12
C GLN A 180 4.90 -18.92 7.96
N VAL A 181 6.01 -18.58 8.62
CA VAL A 181 7.20 -19.43 8.70
C VAL A 181 7.50 -19.74 10.17
N PRO A 182 7.74 -21.01 10.56
CA PRO A 182 8.07 -21.34 11.94
C PRO A 182 9.42 -20.74 12.36
N LYS A 183 9.46 -20.10 13.53
CA LYS A 183 10.70 -19.61 14.15
C LYS A 183 11.50 -20.78 14.73
N LYS A 184 12.82 -20.63 14.82
CA LYS A 184 13.70 -21.62 15.48
C LYS A 184 13.43 -21.76 16.99
N SER A 185 13.02 -20.66 17.63
CA SER A 185 12.72 -20.57 19.06
C SER A 185 11.29 -20.95 19.42
N GLY A 186 10.49 -21.44 18.47
CA GLY A 186 9.05 -21.64 18.63
C GLY A 186 8.22 -20.44 18.18
N GLY A 187 6.94 -20.69 17.85
CA GLY A 187 6.01 -19.71 17.26
C GLY A 187 6.20 -19.50 15.75
N THR A 188 5.49 -18.54 15.18
CA THR A 188 5.49 -18.22 13.75
C THR A 188 5.97 -16.79 13.46
N ARG A 189 6.47 -16.58 12.25
CA ARG A 189 6.86 -15.29 11.68
C ARG A 189 6.02 -15.08 10.42
N VAL A 190 5.24 -14.00 10.40
CA VAL A 190 4.53 -13.59 9.19
C VAL A 190 5.54 -12.95 8.24
N ILE A 191 5.59 -13.45 7.00
CA ILE A 191 6.36 -12.89 5.90
C ILE A 191 5.38 -12.23 4.95
N SER A 192 5.59 -10.95 4.65
CA SER A 192 4.88 -10.20 3.62
C SER A 192 5.75 -10.14 2.36
N ALA A 193 5.48 -11.03 1.41
CA ALA A 193 6.17 -11.04 0.13
C ALA A 193 5.46 -10.10 -0.87
N PRO A 194 6.14 -9.08 -1.42
CA PRO A 194 5.52 -8.18 -2.39
C PRO A 194 5.18 -8.92 -3.69
N MET A 195 4.01 -8.60 -4.25
CA MET A 195 3.57 -9.10 -5.55
C MET A 195 4.45 -8.52 -6.68
N PRO A 196 4.52 -9.18 -7.86
CA PRO A 196 5.52 -8.87 -8.90
C PRO A 196 5.66 -7.39 -9.27
N GLN A 197 4.55 -6.66 -9.41
CA GLN A 197 4.58 -5.25 -9.79
C GLN A 197 5.14 -4.34 -8.68
N LEU A 198 4.74 -4.57 -7.42
CA LEU A 198 5.31 -3.84 -6.29
C LEU A 198 6.78 -4.22 -6.08
N LYS A 199 7.10 -5.51 -6.24
CA LYS A 199 8.46 -6.02 -6.12
C LYS A 199 9.40 -5.39 -7.16
N ALA A 200 8.95 -5.22 -8.40
CA ALA A 200 9.71 -4.53 -9.45
C ALA A 200 9.98 -3.07 -9.07
N ALA A 201 8.96 -2.35 -8.59
CA ALA A 201 9.12 -0.98 -8.09
C ALA A 201 10.11 -0.89 -6.92
N GLN A 202 10.07 -1.85 -5.99
CA GLN A 202 10.99 -1.93 -4.87
C GLN A 202 12.43 -2.25 -5.31
N HIS A 203 12.64 -3.15 -6.26
CA HIS A 203 13.97 -3.41 -6.83
C HIS A 203 14.54 -2.18 -7.52
N TRP A 204 13.71 -1.46 -8.29
CA TRP A 204 14.14 -0.22 -8.92
C TRP A 204 14.62 0.81 -7.88
N ILE A 205 13.86 1.01 -6.78
CA ILE A 205 14.25 1.90 -5.68
C ILE A 205 15.55 1.42 -5.02
N LEU A 206 15.70 0.11 -4.82
CA LEU A 206 16.89 -0.48 -4.22
C LEU A 206 18.15 -0.17 -5.04
N GLU A 207 18.10 -0.37 -6.35
CA GLU A 207 19.24 -0.22 -7.26
C GLU A 207 19.57 1.25 -7.57
N HIS A 208 18.55 2.08 -7.81
CA HIS A 208 18.74 3.45 -8.29
C HIS A 208 18.90 4.47 -7.17
N ILE A 209 18.46 4.14 -5.96
CA ILE A 209 18.46 5.04 -4.80
C ILE A 209 19.24 4.43 -3.65
N LEU A 210 18.78 3.32 -3.07
CA LEU A 210 19.28 2.87 -1.76
C LEU A 210 20.73 2.37 -1.81
N TYR A 211 21.12 1.61 -2.83
CA TYR A 211 22.50 1.09 -2.96
C TYR A 211 23.53 2.15 -3.34
N LYS A 212 23.11 3.33 -3.80
CA LYS A 212 24.02 4.46 -4.05
C LYS A 212 24.45 5.16 -2.76
N VAL A 213 23.66 5.02 -1.69
CA VAL A 213 23.95 5.66 -0.41
C VAL A 213 24.89 4.77 0.39
N SER A 214 25.98 5.35 0.91
CA SER A 214 26.93 4.63 1.74
C SER A 214 26.29 4.16 3.05
N HIS A 215 26.55 2.89 3.40
CA HIS A 215 26.12 2.28 4.66
C HIS A 215 27.21 2.43 5.72
N SER A 216 26.90 2.12 6.98
CA SER A 216 27.92 2.04 8.03
C SER A 216 28.92 0.92 7.73
N GLU A 217 30.22 1.17 7.98
CA GLU A 217 31.25 0.14 7.84
C GLU A 217 31.05 -1.05 8.78
N ALA A 218 30.42 -0.80 9.94
CA ALA A 218 30.07 -1.82 10.91
C ALA A 218 28.86 -2.67 10.48
N ALA A 219 28.15 -2.32 9.41
CA ALA A 219 27.03 -3.08 8.90
C ALA A 219 27.50 -4.18 7.93
N HIS A 220 27.26 -5.43 8.29
CA HIS A 220 27.58 -6.61 7.47
C HIS A 220 26.34 -7.34 6.97
N GLY A 221 25.19 -7.16 7.64
CA GLY A 221 23.92 -7.75 7.22
C GLY A 221 23.35 -7.04 5.99
N PHE A 222 22.97 -7.80 4.96
CA PHE A 222 22.35 -7.26 3.73
C PHE A 222 23.18 -6.26 2.93
N VAL A 223 24.49 -6.23 3.15
CA VAL A 223 25.43 -5.38 2.40
C VAL A 223 26.11 -6.23 1.32
N PRO A 224 26.10 -5.82 0.04
CA PRO A 224 26.81 -6.51 -1.02
C PRO A 224 28.30 -6.73 -0.67
N GLY A 225 28.80 -7.95 -0.91
CA GLY A 225 30.19 -8.31 -0.60
C GLY A 225 30.48 -8.60 0.88
N LYS A 226 29.51 -8.39 1.79
CA LYS A 226 29.61 -8.78 3.20
C LYS A 226 28.84 -10.09 3.45
N SER A 227 29.26 -10.79 4.49
CA SER A 227 28.69 -12.08 4.90
C SER A 227 28.79 -12.27 6.41
N ILE A 228 28.14 -13.30 6.92
CA ILE A 228 28.30 -13.76 8.31
C ILE A 228 29.77 -14.02 8.68
N VAL A 229 30.62 -14.42 7.71
CA VAL A 229 32.07 -14.61 7.94
C VAL A 229 32.75 -13.27 8.17
N THR A 230 32.48 -12.29 7.31
CA THR A 230 33.04 -10.94 7.49
C THR A 230 32.57 -10.29 8.79
N ASN A 231 31.35 -10.60 9.24
CA ASN A 231 30.80 -10.12 10.52
C ASN A 231 31.51 -10.78 11.71
N ALA A 232 31.80 -12.08 11.62
CA ALA A 232 32.44 -12.84 12.68
C ALA A 232 33.95 -12.59 12.80
N ALA A 233 34.62 -12.26 11.69
CA ALA A 233 36.09 -12.14 11.64
C ALA A 233 36.71 -11.16 12.65
N PRO A 234 36.14 -9.95 12.90
CA PRO A 234 36.68 -9.02 13.90
C PRO A 234 36.64 -9.54 15.34
N HIS A 235 35.80 -10.54 15.60
CA HIS A 235 35.55 -11.06 16.95
C HIS A 235 36.36 -12.33 17.26
N VAL A 236 37.28 -12.71 16.36
CA VAL A 236 38.12 -13.91 16.53
C VAL A 236 39.17 -13.70 17.62
N GLY A 237 39.33 -14.68 18.52
CA GLY A 237 40.41 -14.66 19.53
C GLY A 237 40.20 -13.69 20.69
N GLN A 238 38.98 -13.21 20.88
CA GLN A 238 38.60 -12.25 21.90
C GLN A 238 38.29 -12.95 23.23
N ASP A 239 38.51 -12.26 24.36
CA ASP A 239 38.25 -12.86 25.69
C ASP A 239 36.78 -12.79 26.08
N ILE A 240 36.03 -11.82 25.52
CA ILE A 240 34.59 -11.69 25.69
C ILE A 240 33.90 -11.36 24.37
N VAL A 241 32.75 -11.96 24.13
CA VAL A 241 31.84 -11.65 23.01
C VAL A 241 30.44 -11.44 23.55
N ILE A 242 29.81 -10.34 23.16
CA ILE A 242 28.49 -9.91 23.59
C ILE A 242 27.61 -9.78 22.37
N ASN A 243 26.56 -10.59 22.27
CA ASN A 243 25.54 -10.49 21.23
C ASN A 243 24.26 -9.86 21.78
N ILE A 244 23.68 -8.96 21.00
CA ILE A 244 22.50 -8.19 21.36
C ILE A 244 21.57 -8.16 20.14
N ASP A 245 20.37 -8.71 20.30
CA ASP A 245 19.33 -8.74 19.27
C ASP A 245 18.25 -7.67 19.56
N LEU A 246 17.72 -7.05 18.52
CA LEU A 246 16.60 -6.10 18.62
C LEU A 246 15.25 -6.80 18.46
N ARG A 247 14.31 -6.47 19.37
CA ARG A 247 12.94 -6.98 19.29
C ARG A 247 12.19 -6.30 18.13
N ASP A 248 11.44 -7.12 17.38
CA ASP A 248 10.53 -6.68 16.31
C ASP A 248 11.16 -5.65 15.37
N PHE A 249 12.40 -5.91 14.94
CA PHE A 249 13.25 -4.93 14.26
C PHE A 249 12.60 -4.24 13.05
N PHE A 250 12.10 -4.99 12.06
CA PHE A 250 11.45 -4.39 10.90
C PHE A 250 10.13 -3.68 11.27
N PRO A 251 9.20 -4.29 12.05
CA PRO A 251 8.00 -3.61 12.52
C PRO A 251 8.23 -2.35 13.35
N SER A 252 9.35 -2.25 14.07
CA SER A 252 9.68 -1.06 14.86
C SER A 252 9.97 0.18 14.01
N ILE A 253 10.25 0.01 12.71
CA ILE A 253 10.54 1.11 11.79
C ILE A 253 9.25 1.53 11.08
N ALA A 254 8.61 2.56 11.66
CA ALA A 254 7.37 3.13 11.15
C ALA A 254 7.56 3.93 9.84
N TYR A 255 6.47 4.05 9.08
CA TYR A 255 6.41 4.82 7.83
C TYR A 255 6.97 6.23 7.93
N LYS A 256 6.69 6.96 9.02
CA LYS A 256 7.20 8.32 9.21
C LYS A 256 8.74 8.38 9.21
N ARG A 257 9.40 7.36 9.79
CA ARG A 257 10.86 7.25 9.83
C ARG A 257 11.44 6.94 8.44
N VAL A 258 10.74 6.11 7.66
CA VAL A 258 11.10 5.82 6.27
C VAL A 258 10.92 7.05 5.38
N LYS A 259 9.81 7.81 5.54
CA LYS A 259 9.62 9.10 4.86
C LYS A 259 10.75 10.07 5.20
N GLY A 260 11.06 10.21 6.49
CA GLY A 260 12.13 11.07 6.98
C GLY A 260 13.50 10.70 6.41
N LEU A 261 13.79 9.41 6.22
CA LEU A 261 15.00 8.97 5.52
C LEU A 261 15.08 9.55 4.11
N PHE A 262 14.03 9.39 3.29
CA PHE A 262 14.03 9.92 1.92
C PHE A 262 14.09 11.45 1.87
N CYS A 263 13.42 12.15 2.81
CA CYS A 263 13.57 13.61 2.94
C CYS A 263 15.03 13.99 3.28
N LYS A 264 15.69 13.25 4.19
CA LYS A 264 17.08 13.51 4.57
C LYS A 264 18.09 13.26 3.45
N LEU A 265 17.76 12.38 2.51
CA LEU A 265 18.52 12.20 1.27
C LEU A 265 18.37 13.37 0.28
N GLY A 266 17.38 14.24 0.50
CA GLY A 266 17.13 15.45 -0.28
C GLY A 266 15.89 15.38 -1.18
N TYR A 267 15.12 14.30 -1.15
CA TYR A 267 13.87 14.24 -1.92
C TYR A 267 12.80 15.17 -1.34
N ALA A 268 12.02 15.80 -2.23
CA ALA A 268 10.84 16.55 -1.86
C ALA A 268 9.85 15.69 -1.07
N GLU A 269 9.06 16.31 -0.18
CA GLU A 269 8.14 15.57 0.69
C GLU A 269 7.09 14.77 -0.11
N GLN A 270 6.67 15.23 -1.30
CA GLN A 270 5.82 14.48 -2.21
C GLN A 270 6.46 13.14 -2.63
N VAL A 271 7.68 13.19 -3.15
CA VAL A 271 8.43 12.01 -3.65
C VAL A 271 8.79 11.09 -2.50
N ALA A 272 9.28 11.64 -1.38
CA ALA A 272 9.60 10.88 -0.18
C ALA A 272 8.39 10.12 0.39
N THR A 273 7.21 10.74 0.33
CA THR A 273 5.94 10.12 0.73
C THR A 273 5.61 8.91 -0.14
N ILE A 274 5.70 9.05 -1.47
CA ILE A 274 5.42 7.97 -2.43
C ILE A 274 6.41 6.81 -2.22
N LEU A 275 7.71 7.10 -2.14
CA LEU A 275 8.76 6.10 -1.92
C LEU A 275 8.55 5.35 -0.59
N ALA A 276 8.22 6.07 0.48
CA ALA A 276 7.95 5.45 1.77
C ALA A 276 6.71 4.56 1.75
N LEU A 277 5.65 4.92 1.01
CA LEU A 277 4.46 4.07 0.87
C LEU A 277 4.72 2.79 0.08
N ILE A 278 5.53 2.87 -0.97
CA ILE A 278 5.96 1.70 -1.75
C ILE A 278 6.80 0.75 -0.89
N CYS A 279 7.58 1.27 0.06
CA CYS A 279 8.49 0.49 0.89
C CYS A 279 7.88 -0.01 2.22
N THR A 280 6.67 0.41 2.58
CA THR A 280 6.05 0.08 3.86
C THR A 280 4.69 -0.56 3.68
N GLU A 281 4.22 -1.29 4.68
CA GLU A 281 2.91 -1.95 4.69
C GLU A 281 2.35 -1.95 6.13
N PRO A 282 1.03 -1.84 6.34
CA PRO A 282 0.44 -2.14 7.64
C PRO A 282 0.35 -3.66 7.88
N GLU A 283 0.18 -4.11 9.13
CA GLU A 283 -0.32 -5.46 9.38
C GLU A 283 -1.78 -5.49 8.95
N VAL A 284 -2.21 -6.59 8.31
CA VAL A 284 -3.52 -6.68 7.69
C VAL A 284 -4.16 -8.01 8.00
N ASP A 285 -5.41 -7.95 8.44
CA ASP A 285 -6.26 -9.12 8.60
C ASP A 285 -7.08 -9.35 7.33
N GLU A 286 -7.20 -10.62 6.93
CA GLU A 286 -8.03 -11.05 5.82
C GLU A 286 -9.41 -11.45 6.35
N VAL A 287 -10.45 -10.71 5.94
CA VAL A 287 -11.83 -10.90 6.38
C VAL A 287 -12.70 -11.26 5.19
N LEU A 288 -13.49 -12.32 5.28
CA LEU A 288 -14.51 -12.66 4.30
C LEU A 288 -15.87 -12.15 4.79
N LEU A 289 -16.47 -11.22 4.05
CA LEU A 289 -17.80 -10.67 4.35
C LEU A 289 -18.63 -10.67 3.06
N ASP A 290 -19.83 -11.23 3.11
CA ASP A 290 -20.76 -11.34 1.97
C ASP A 290 -20.12 -11.95 0.71
N GLY A 291 -19.30 -13.00 0.89
CA GLY A 291 -18.57 -13.68 -0.19
C GLY A 291 -17.44 -12.85 -0.81
N ARG A 292 -17.13 -11.67 -0.26
CA ARG A 292 -16.04 -10.80 -0.73
C ARG A 292 -14.89 -10.78 0.28
N LYS A 293 -13.67 -10.87 -0.23
CA LYS A 293 -12.45 -10.72 0.59
C LYS A 293 -12.14 -9.25 0.83
N TYR A 294 -11.87 -8.93 2.08
CA TYR A 294 -11.44 -7.63 2.56
C TYR A 294 -10.09 -7.76 3.26
N TYR A 295 -9.29 -6.73 3.09
CA TYR A 295 -7.99 -6.54 3.72
C TYR A 295 -8.12 -5.33 4.62
N VAL A 296 -8.11 -5.56 5.94
CA VAL A 296 -8.29 -4.52 6.96
C VAL A 296 -6.96 -4.26 7.65
N ALA A 297 -6.48 -3.01 7.58
CA ALA A 297 -5.26 -2.59 8.25
C ALA A 297 -5.47 -2.56 9.77
N LYS A 298 -4.66 -3.34 10.49
CA LYS A 298 -4.68 -3.47 11.95
C LYS A 298 -3.72 -2.50 12.63
N THR A 299 -2.62 -2.17 11.98
CA THR A 299 -1.56 -1.31 12.52
C THR A 299 -1.20 -0.19 11.55
N ALA A 300 -0.42 0.78 12.04
CA ALA A 300 0.24 1.75 11.18
C ALA A 300 1.26 1.06 10.25
N ARG A 301 1.55 1.71 9.13
CA ARG A 301 2.53 1.20 8.16
C ARG A 301 3.94 1.16 8.76
N HIS A 302 4.65 0.07 8.51
CA HIS A 302 6.02 -0.18 8.94
C HIS A 302 6.78 -0.95 7.86
N LEU A 303 8.07 -1.24 8.05
CA LEU A 303 8.83 -2.03 7.10
C LEU A 303 8.39 -3.52 7.16
N PRO A 304 7.92 -4.10 6.05
CA PRO A 304 7.51 -5.50 6.02
C PRO A 304 8.73 -6.44 5.97
N GLN A 305 8.57 -7.62 6.56
CA GLN A 305 9.53 -8.72 6.41
C GLN A 305 9.27 -9.43 5.08
N GLY A 306 10.11 -9.17 4.07
CA GLY A 306 10.02 -9.80 2.75
C GLY A 306 10.16 -8.85 1.56
N ALA A 307 10.02 -7.53 1.77
CA ALA A 307 10.26 -6.55 0.72
C ALA A 307 11.78 -6.41 0.42
N PRO A 308 12.20 -6.32 -0.86
CA PRO A 308 13.59 -6.10 -1.25
C PRO A 308 14.23 -4.83 -0.67
N THR A 309 13.44 -3.77 -0.42
CA THR A 309 13.94 -2.48 0.07
C THR A 309 14.14 -2.46 1.58
N SER A 310 13.35 -3.21 2.36
CA SER A 310 13.39 -3.19 3.82
C SER A 310 14.82 -3.35 4.38
N PRO A 311 15.63 -4.33 3.91
CA PRO A 311 16.98 -4.53 4.45
C PRO A 311 17.95 -3.36 4.21
N ALA A 312 17.87 -2.71 3.05
CA ALA A 312 18.73 -1.55 2.77
C ALA A 312 18.27 -0.32 3.57
N ILE A 313 16.96 -0.10 3.69
CA ILE A 313 16.39 0.98 4.49
C ILE A 313 16.80 0.85 5.97
N THR A 314 16.74 -0.37 6.54
CA THR A 314 17.13 -0.57 7.95
C THR A 314 18.60 -0.23 8.18
N ASN A 315 19.50 -0.61 7.26
CA ASN A 315 20.91 -0.25 7.36
C ASN A 315 21.16 1.26 7.32
N LEU A 316 20.46 1.99 6.44
CA LEU A 316 20.57 3.45 6.38
C LEU A 316 20.01 4.13 7.63
N ILE A 317 18.92 3.62 8.18
CA ILE A 317 18.32 4.14 9.42
C ILE A 317 19.23 3.90 10.62
N CYS A 318 19.85 2.71 10.69
CA CYS A 318 20.78 2.36 11.76
C CYS A 318 22.13 3.08 11.65
N PHE A 319 22.40 3.85 10.60
CA PHE A 319 23.69 4.54 10.43
C PHE A 319 24.10 5.41 11.63
N LYS A 320 23.15 6.16 12.21
CA LYS A 320 23.41 6.98 13.40
C LYS A 320 23.70 6.12 14.62
N LEU A 321 22.91 5.07 14.83
CA LEU A 321 23.09 4.09 15.90
C LEU A 321 24.49 3.46 15.81
N ASP A 322 24.88 3.00 14.62
CA ASP A 322 26.17 2.36 14.37
C ASP A 322 27.33 3.31 14.65
N ARG A 323 27.24 4.59 14.27
CA ARG A 323 28.27 5.58 14.59
C ARG A 323 28.44 5.78 16.09
N ARG A 324 27.33 5.79 16.85
CA ARG A 324 27.37 5.90 18.31
C ARG A 324 28.01 4.67 18.94
N PHE A 325 27.72 3.48 18.41
CA PHE A 325 28.33 2.24 18.88
C PHE A 325 29.79 2.09 18.49
N ALA A 326 30.19 2.54 17.29
CA ALA A 326 31.59 2.58 16.91
C ALA A 326 32.40 3.45 17.87
N GLY A 327 31.94 4.68 18.16
CA GLY A 327 32.61 5.56 19.13
C GLY A 327 32.59 5.01 20.56
N LEU A 328 31.51 4.31 20.96
CA LEU A 328 31.43 3.63 22.25
C LEU A 328 32.43 2.47 22.35
N ALA A 329 32.54 1.70 21.27
CA ALA A 329 33.43 0.55 21.17
C ALA A 329 34.89 1.01 21.20
N GLU A 330 35.23 2.05 20.45
CA GLU A 330 36.55 2.69 20.49
C GLU A 330 36.91 3.17 21.89
N LYS A 331 36.01 3.88 22.57
CA LYS A 331 36.22 4.38 23.94
C LYS A 331 36.53 3.27 24.95
N TYR A 332 35.87 2.13 24.83
CA TYR A 332 36.01 1.02 25.78
C TYR A 332 36.96 -0.08 25.33
N GLY A 333 37.55 0.00 24.13
CA GLY A 333 38.44 -1.01 23.58
C GLY A 333 37.71 -2.26 23.06
N TYR A 334 36.50 -2.10 22.54
CA TYR A 334 35.71 -3.16 21.91
C TYR A 334 35.76 -3.07 20.39
N ALA A 335 35.69 -4.22 19.72
CA ALA A 335 35.29 -4.31 18.32
C ALA A 335 33.76 -4.39 18.23
N TYR A 336 33.18 -3.79 17.20
CA TYR A 336 31.74 -3.75 16.97
C TYR A 336 31.39 -4.12 15.53
N THR A 337 30.42 -5.03 15.36
CA THR A 337 29.78 -5.30 14.06
C THR A 337 28.27 -5.48 14.23
N ARG A 338 27.53 -5.30 13.15
CA ARG A 338 26.08 -5.51 13.09
C ARG A 338 25.69 -6.33 11.87
N TYR A 339 24.95 -7.41 12.11
CA TYR A 339 24.31 -8.21 11.10
C TYR A 339 22.79 -8.10 11.22
N ALA A 340 22.19 -7.22 10.43
CA ALA A 340 20.77 -6.90 10.52
C ALA A 340 20.40 -6.34 11.92
N ASP A 341 19.59 -7.07 12.68
CA ASP A 341 19.16 -6.81 14.05
C ASP A 341 20.11 -7.36 15.13
N ASP A 342 21.03 -8.26 14.75
CA ASP A 342 22.04 -8.83 15.65
C ASP A 342 23.28 -7.94 15.69
N MET A 343 23.68 -7.54 16.88
CA MET A 343 24.82 -6.66 17.14
C MET A 343 25.82 -7.39 18.01
N THR A 344 27.09 -7.40 17.59
CA THR A 344 28.16 -8.08 18.30
C THR A 344 29.22 -7.08 18.76
N PHE A 345 29.54 -7.15 20.05
CA PHE A 345 30.67 -6.46 20.66
C PHE A 345 31.67 -7.48 21.18
N SER A 346 32.96 -7.25 21.01
CA SER A 346 33.98 -8.13 21.61
C SER A 346 35.20 -7.37 22.09
N ALA A 347 35.87 -7.88 23.12
CA ALA A 347 37.10 -7.28 23.63
C ALA A 347 38.06 -8.34 24.17
N LYS A 348 39.31 -7.91 24.38
CA LYS A 348 40.40 -8.72 24.94
C LYS A 348 41.09 -7.97 26.09
N GLY A 349 41.68 -8.71 27.02
CA GLY A 349 42.41 -8.16 28.16
C GLY A 349 41.53 -7.29 29.06
N ALA A 350 42.10 -6.22 29.62
CA ALA A 350 41.43 -5.34 30.59
C ALA A 350 40.15 -4.65 30.07
N ALA A 351 39.96 -4.57 28.75
CA ALA A 351 38.73 -4.06 28.17
C ALA A 351 37.53 -4.99 28.44
N ALA A 352 37.77 -6.31 28.58
CA ALA A 352 36.71 -7.28 28.83
C ALA A 352 35.97 -7.09 30.17
N ASP A 353 36.62 -6.46 31.14
CA ASP A 353 36.04 -6.15 32.45
C ASP A 353 35.05 -4.98 32.37
N LYS A 354 35.06 -4.21 31.27
CA LYS A 354 34.19 -3.05 31.07
C LYS A 354 32.81 -3.38 30.47
N ALA A 355 32.47 -4.66 30.38
CA ALA A 355 31.23 -5.15 29.79
C ALA A 355 29.97 -4.51 30.40
N GLY A 356 29.97 -4.28 31.73
CA GLY A 356 28.85 -3.66 32.43
C GLY A 356 28.59 -2.20 32.01
N GLN A 357 29.66 -1.39 31.87
CA GLN A 357 29.51 0.00 31.43
C GLN A 357 29.10 0.08 29.95
N LEU A 358 29.65 -0.81 29.11
CA LEU A 358 29.26 -0.94 27.72
C LEU A 358 27.76 -1.26 27.60
N LEU A 359 27.28 -2.31 28.27
CA LEU A 359 25.88 -2.74 28.19
C LEU A 359 24.89 -1.66 28.66
N ARG A 360 25.25 -0.88 29.69
CA ARG A 360 24.43 0.24 30.15
C ARG A 360 24.30 1.32 29.08
N ALA A 361 25.42 1.71 28.47
CA ALA A 361 25.42 2.71 27.40
C ALA A 361 24.69 2.20 26.14
N VAL A 362 24.87 0.93 25.79
CA VAL A 362 24.16 0.31 24.66
C VAL A 362 22.65 0.37 24.89
N LYS A 363 22.15 -0.05 26.05
CA LYS A 363 20.72 0.02 26.40
C LYS A 363 20.15 1.43 26.23
N MET A 364 20.91 2.44 26.66
CA MET A 364 20.51 3.85 26.54
C MET A 364 20.42 4.28 25.07
N PHE A 365 21.47 4.04 24.28
CA PHE A 365 21.51 4.43 22.87
C PHE A 365 20.47 3.70 22.01
N VAL A 366 20.23 2.41 22.26
CA VAL A 366 19.16 1.65 21.57
C VAL A 366 17.80 2.32 21.81
N LYS A 367 17.50 2.69 23.07
CA LYS A 367 16.24 3.34 23.43
C LYS A 367 16.09 4.72 22.78
N GLU A 368 17.15 5.53 22.79
CA GLU A 368 17.15 6.86 22.16
C GLU A 368 16.97 6.81 20.64
N GLU A 369 17.50 5.78 19.98
CA GLU A 369 17.29 5.58 18.53
C GLU A 369 15.97 4.88 18.20
N GLY A 370 15.06 4.74 19.19
CA GLY A 370 13.70 4.23 19.01
C GLY A 370 13.60 2.72 18.85
N PHE A 371 14.58 1.97 19.31
CA PHE A 371 14.61 0.50 19.26
C PHE A 371 14.47 -0.10 20.67
N THR A 372 14.22 -1.41 20.73
CA THR A 372 14.11 -2.16 21.99
C THR A 372 14.97 -3.42 21.91
N ILE A 373 15.78 -3.67 22.94
CA ILE A 373 16.58 -4.90 23.04
C ILE A 373 15.66 -6.08 23.35
N HIS A 374 15.89 -7.21 22.70
CA HIS A 374 15.22 -8.46 23.04
C HIS A 374 15.75 -9.00 24.37
N PRO A 375 14.90 -9.14 25.42
CA PRO A 375 15.37 -9.48 26.77
C PRO A 375 16.07 -10.84 26.82
N ASP A 376 15.52 -11.83 26.13
CA ASP A 376 15.99 -13.23 26.20
C ASP A 376 17.15 -13.55 25.24
N LYS A 377 17.56 -12.59 24.40
CA LYS A 377 18.59 -12.80 23.37
C LYS A 377 19.83 -11.92 23.59
N LEU A 378 20.01 -11.47 24.83
CA LEU A 378 21.28 -10.89 25.27
C LEU A 378 22.19 -12.02 25.70
N HIS A 379 23.30 -12.23 24.99
CA HIS A 379 24.27 -13.28 25.31
C HIS A 379 25.65 -12.67 25.58
N VAL A 380 26.18 -12.90 26.77
CA VAL A 380 27.54 -12.53 27.16
C VAL A 380 28.34 -13.82 27.30
N MET A 381 29.32 -14.01 26.43
CA MET A 381 30.17 -15.20 26.37
C MET A 381 31.59 -14.79 26.80
N ARG A 382 32.08 -15.34 27.92
CA ARG A 382 33.40 -15.02 28.48
C ARG A 382 34.43 -16.09 28.14
N LYS A 383 35.67 -15.87 28.54
CA LYS A 383 36.77 -16.82 28.34
C LYS A 383 36.40 -18.18 28.97
N GLY A 384 36.52 -19.24 28.18
CA GLY A 384 36.08 -20.60 28.54
C GLY A 384 34.73 -20.99 27.93
N ASP A 385 33.87 -20.01 27.64
CA ASP A 385 32.61 -20.26 26.93
C ASP A 385 32.86 -20.45 25.43
N ARG A 386 31.88 -21.09 24.76
CA ARG A 386 31.83 -21.09 23.31
C ARG A 386 31.40 -19.71 22.81
N HIS A 387 32.27 -19.04 22.07
CA HIS A 387 31.97 -17.76 21.43
C HIS A 387 31.39 -18.01 20.05
N ALA A 388 30.19 -17.48 19.81
CA ALA A 388 29.52 -17.61 18.52
C ALA A 388 28.97 -16.27 18.04
N VAL A 389 29.24 -15.93 16.78
CA VAL A 389 28.73 -14.73 16.10
C VAL A 389 28.00 -15.16 14.85
N THR A 390 26.71 -14.84 14.73
CA THR A 390 25.86 -15.25 13.59
C THR A 390 25.93 -16.75 13.26
N GLY A 391 26.17 -17.60 14.26
CA GLY A 391 26.30 -19.05 14.11
C GLY A 391 27.71 -19.58 13.78
N ILE A 392 28.69 -18.68 13.61
CA ILE A 392 30.11 -19.02 13.42
C ILE A 392 30.82 -18.98 14.78
N VAL A 393 31.60 -20.01 15.09
CA VAL A 393 32.43 -20.08 16.29
C VAL A 393 33.70 -19.26 16.09
N VAL A 394 34.03 -18.39 17.05
CA VAL A 394 35.11 -17.39 16.93
C VAL A 394 36.18 -17.45 18.03
N ASN A 395 36.15 -18.46 18.91
CA ASN A 395 37.09 -18.57 20.04
C ASN A 395 38.57 -18.36 19.65
N GLU A 396 39.05 -19.04 18.61
CA GLU A 396 40.45 -18.95 18.16
C GLU A 396 40.56 -18.67 16.67
N LYS A 397 39.65 -19.26 15.89
CA LYS A 397 39.57 -19.14 14.43
C LYS A 397 38.14 -19.34 13.98
N LEU A 398 37.80 -18.78 12.82
CA LEU A 398 36.52 -18.99 12.17
C LEU A 398 36.22 -20.48 12.03
N SER A 399 35.20 -20.92 12.75
CA SER A 399 34.84 -22.33 12.85
C SER A 399 33.34 -22.55 12.81
N ILE A 400 32.96 -23.77 12.46
CA ILE A 400 31.57 -24.20 12.44
C ILE A 400 31.37 -25.10 13.65
N ASP A 401 30.12 -25.21 14.10
CA ASP A 401 29.72 -26.18 15.10
C ASP A 401 30.25 -27.59 14.79
N ARG A 402 31.07 -28.12 15.71
CA ARG A 402 31.72 -29.44 15.55
C ARG A 402 30.71 -30.56 15.43
N THR A 403 29.61 -30.50 16.18
CA THR A 403 28.56 -31.52 16.18
C THR A 403 27.86 -31.58 14.82
N THR A 404 27.54 -30.43 14.25
CA THR A 404 26.90 -30.33 12.93
C THR A 404 27.86 -30.82 11.84
N LEU A 405 29.14 -30.44 11.88
CA LEU A 405 30.13 -30.92 10.92
C LEU A 405 30.35 -32.45 11.02
N ARG A 406 30.35 -33.02 12.23
CA ARG A 406 30.44 -34.47 12.44
C ARG A 406 29.24 -35.20 11.84
N LYS A 407 28.02 -34.70 12.08
CA LYS A 407 26.78 -35.25 11.48
C LYS A 407 26.83 -35.20 9.96
N PHE A 408 27.34 -34.11 9.38
CA PHE A 408 27.49 -33.98 7.93
C PHE A 408 28.47 -35.00 7.35
N ARG A 409 29.63 -35.20 7.99
CA ARG A 409 30.60 -36.21 7.55
C ARG A 409 30.04 -37.63 7.63
N ALA A 410 29.33 -37.94 8.71
CA ALA A 410 28.65 -39.21 8.86
C ALA A 410 27.61 -39.44 7.75
N LEU A 411 26.85 -38.40 7.38
CA LEU A 411 25.93 -38.45 6.25
C LEU A 411 26.66 -38.77 4.94
N LEU A 412 27.73 -38.05 4.60
CA LEU A 412 28.49 -38.30 3.37
C LEU A 412 29.07 -39.71 3.32
N HIS A 413 29.60 -40.21 4.43
CA HIS A 413 30.09 -41.59 4.53
C HIS A 413 28.96 -42.62 4.39
N ASN A 414 27.77 -42.34 4.92
CA ASN A 414 26.62 -43.22 4.74
C ASN A 414 26.14 -43.23 3.29
N ILE A 415 26.15 -42.08 2.61
CA ILE A 415 25.83 -41.98 1.17
C ILE A 415 26.84 -42.80 0.35
N GLU A 416 28.12 -42.70 0.69
CA GLU A 416 29.20 -43.46 0.05
C GLU A 416 29.03 -44.98 0.17
N LYS A 417 28.42 -45.47 1.26
CA LYS A 417 28.21 -46.90 1.52
C LYS A 417 26.87 -47.45 1.05
N THR A 418 25.79 -46.70 1.24
CA THR A 418 24.41 -47.21 1.08
C THR A 418 23.59 -46.43 0.05
N GLY A 419 24.19 -45.50 -0.69
CA GLY A 419 23.47 -44.63 -1.62
C GLY A 419 22.72 -43.47 -0.95
N LEU A 420 22.04 -42.67 -1.78
CA LEU A 420 21.26 -41.49 -1.43
C LEU A 420 19.87 -41.84 -0.86
N SER A 421 19.36 -43.04 -1.15
CA SER A 421 18.01 -43.46 -0.76
C SER A 421 17.74 -43.31 0.75
N GLY A 422 16.62 -42.70 1.10
CA GLY A 422 16.16 -42.48 2.49
C GLY A 422 17.00 -41.50 3.32
N LYS A 423 18.06 -40.90 2.76
CA LYS A 423 18.91 -39.94 3.48
C LYS A 423 18.34 -38.53 3.39
N ARG A 424 18.56 -37.72 4.43
CA ARG A 424 18.11 -36.32 4.49
C ARG A 424 19.14 -35.42 5.15
N TRP A 425 19.24 -34.17 4.66
CA TRP A 425 20.03 -33.12 5.29
C TRP A 425 19.20 -31.83 5.37
N GLY A 426 19.05 -31.30 6.58
CA GLY A 426 18.22 -30.11 6.82
C GLY A 426 16.74 -30.33 6.46
N LYS A 427 16.06 -29.24 6.07
CA LYS A 427 14.63 -29.24 5.71
C LYS A 427 14.39 -29.29 4.20
N GLY A 428 15.45 -29.36 3.39
CA GLY A 428 15.34 -29.38 1.93
C GLY A 428 14.68 -30.67 1.43
N LYS A 429 13.91 -30.56 0.34
CA LYS A 429 13.33 -31.73 -0.34
C LYS A 429 14.39 -32.47 -1.15
N ASN A 430 15.27 -31.71 -1.82
CA ASN A 430 16.38 -32.26 -2.58
C ASN A 430 17.62 -32.39 -1.68
N ILE A 431 18.05 -33.62 -1.44
CA ILE A 431 19.23 -33.90 -0.62
C ILE A 431 20.51 -33.39 -1.28
N ILE A 432 20.66 -33.50 -2.59
CA ILE A 432 21.87 -33.10 -3.34
C ILE A 432 22.09 -31.60 -3.17
N SER A 433 21.06 -30.79 -3.47
CA SER A 433 21.15 -29.34 -3.27
C SER A 433 21.40 -28.98 -1.79
N SER A 434 20.90 -29.78 -0.85
CA SER A 434 21.10 -29.55 0.58
C SER A 434 22.53 -29.85 1.02
N ILE A 435 23.15 -30.94 0.54
CA ILE A 435 24.53 -31.30 0.87
C ILE A 435 25.53 -30.39 0.16
N GLU A 436 25.28 -30.02 -1.11
CA GLU A 436 26.07 -29.03 -1.85
C GLU A 436 26.02 -27.66 -1.17
N GLY A 437 24.81 -27.21 -0.77
CA GLY A 437 24.63 -25.95 -0.06
C GLY A 437 25.41 -25.91 1.25
N TYR A 438 25.38 -27.00 2.03
CA TYR A 438 26.16 -27.06 3.27
C TYR A 438 27.67 -27.16 3.01
N ALA A 439 28.12 -27.88 1.98
CA ALA A 439 29.54 -27.92 1.61
C ALA A 439 30.06 -26.53 1.18
N ASN A 440 29.26 -25.76 0.43
CA ASN A 440 29.58 -24.37 0.07
C ASN A 440 29.59 -23.45 1.31
N PHE A 441 28.68 -23.65 2.26
CA PHE A 441 28.73 -22.96 3.55
C PHE A 441 30.02 -23.30 4.32
N VAL A 442 30.43 -24.57 4.34
CA VAL A 442 31.70 -24.98 4.96
C VAL A 442 32.89 -24.34 4.27
N TYR A 443 32.90 -24.30 2.94
CA TYR A 443 33.93 -23.64 2.14
C TYR A 443 34.03 -22.14 2.46
N MET A 444 32.90 -21.46 2.63
CA MET A 444 32.87 -20.04 3.00
C MET A 444 33.54 -19.77 4.36
N VAL A 445 33.39 -20.66 5.36
CA VAL A 445 33.96 -20.46 6.71
C VAL A 445 35.37 -21.06 6.83
N LYS A 446 35.62 -22.21 6.19
CA LYS A 446 36.89 -22.97 6.20
C LYS A 446 37.25 -23.40 4.78
N PRO A 447 37.93 -22.56 3.99
CA PRO A 447 38.20 -22.80 2.57
C PRO A 447 38.87 -24.15 2.29
N GLU A 448 39.96 -24.47 2.98
CA GLU A 448 40.71 -25.72 2.76
C GLU A 448 39.86 -26.98 3.01
N TRP A 449 39.12 -26.98 4.13
CA TRP A 449 38.27 -28.12 4.49
C TRP A 449 37.05 -28.22 3.59
N GLY A 450 36.46 -27.08 3.22
CA GLY A 450 35.35 -27.05 2.29
C GLY A 450 35.76 -27.52 0.89
N ALA A 451 36.97 -27.19 0.43
CA ALA A 451 37.49 -27.65 -0.86
C ALA A 451 37.53 -29.18 -0.90
N ARG A 452 38.14 -29.80 0.11
CA ARG A 452 38.18 -31.27 0.26
C ARG A 452 36.79 -31.90 0.31
N LEU A 453 35.83 -31.26 1.00
CA LEU A 453 34.45 -31.76 1.05
C LEU A 453 33.74 -31.64 -0.31
N LYS A 454 33.98 -30.55 -1.05
CA LYS A 454 33.42 -30.34 -2.39
C LYS A 454 34.00 -31.34 -3.39
N GLU A 455 35.31 -31.59 -3.34
CA GLU A 455 35.96 -32.64 -4.16
C GLU A 455 35.38 -34.02 -3.85
N LYS A 456 35.28 -34.37 -2.56
CA LYS A 456 34.67 -35.64 -2.15
C LYS A 456 33.22 -35.74 -2.63
N LEU A 457 32.45 -34.67 -2.51
CA LEU A 457 31.07 -34.64 -2.96
C LEU A 457 30.96 -34.78 -4.49
N ALA A 458 31.82 -34.09 -5.24
CA ALA A 458 31.86 -34.21 -6.70
C ALA A 458 32.20 -35.65 -7.14
N ALA A 459 33.19 -36.28 -6.49
CA ALA A 459 33.54 -37.67 -6.74
C ALA A 459 32.37 -38.63 -6.41
N LEU A 460 31.68 -38.42 -5.29
CA LEU A 460 30.50 -39.22 -4.92
C LEU A 460 29.38 -39.08 -5.94
N LEU A 461 29.09 -37.87 -6.40
CA LEU A 461 28.01 -37.62 -7.37
C LEU A 461 28.32 -38.15 -8.78
N GLN A 462 29.59 -38.38 -9.11
CA GLN A 462 29.98 -39.02 -10.37
C GLN A 462 29.85 -40.54 -10.37
N ARG A 463 29.71 -41.18 -9.19
CA ARG A 463 29.54 -42.63 -9.14
C ARG A 463 28.22 -43.04 -9.81
N PRO A 464 28.21 -44.10 -10.64
CA PRO A 464 27.07 -44.45 -11.48
C PRO A 464 25.82 -44.84 -10.69
N ASP A 465 25.97 -45.52 -9.55
CA ASP A 465 24.91 -45.86 -8.60
C ASP A 465 24.23 -44.61 -8.04
N ILE A 466 25.03 -43.67 -7.53
CA ILE A 466 24.55 -42.41 -6.95
C ILE A 466 23.96 -41.50 -8.02
N LYS A 467 24.53 -41.49 -9.23
CA LYS A 467 24.04 -40.70 -10.36
C LYS A 467 22.66 -41.20 -10.84
N ALA A 468 22.45 -42.52 -10.85
CA ALA A 468 21.16 -43.12 -11.17
C ALA A 468 20.10 -42.75 -10.09
N GLU A 469 20.45 -42.87 -8.81
CA GLU A 469 19.57 -42.46 -7.71
C GLU A 469 19.27 -40.96 -7.71
N ALA A 470 20.27 -40.12 -7.99
CA ALA A 470 20.11 -38.68 -8.14
C ALA A 470 19.14 -38.33 -9.27
N HIS A 471 19.23 -39.03 -10.41
CA HIS A 471 18.33 -38.86 -11.54
C HIS A 471 16.90 -39.31 -11.20
N ALA A 472 16.73 -40.42 -10.48
CA ALA A 472 15.43 -40.89 -10.01
C ALA A 472 14.76 -39.90 -9.03
N ILE A 473 15.53 -39.31 -8.12
CA ILE A 473 15.05 -38.25 -7.20
C ILE A 473 14.62 -36.99 -7.97
N TRP A 474 15.28 -36.68 -9.08
CA TRP A 474 14.96 -35.51 -9.91
C TRP A 474 13.74 -35.73 -10.81
N THR A 475 13.57 -36.93 -11.38
CA THR A 475 12.44 -37.29 -12.27
C THR A 475 11.17 -37.69 -11.51
N GLY A 476 11.26 -37.90 -10.19
CA GLY A 476 10.12 -38.28 -9.35
C GLY A 476 9.74 -39.77 -9.43
N ASN A 477 10.51 -40.58 -10.14
CA ASN A 477 10.32 -42.03 -10.22
C ASN A 477 10.93 -42.71 -8.99
N ASN A 478 10.16 -42.81 -7.92
CA ASN A 478 10.52 -43.61 -6.75
C ASN A 478 10.08 -45.06 -6.99
N SER A 479 10.75 -45.76 -7.90
CA SER A 479 10.55 -47.21 -8.09
C SER A 479 11.22 -47.95 -6.94
N GLN A 480 10.44 -48.41 -5.96
CA GLN A 480 10.88 -49.45 -5.02
C GLN A 480 11.23 -50.71 -5.82
N PRO A 481 12.38 -51.38 -5.59
CA PRO A 481 12.63 -52.67 -6.21
C PRO A 481 11.70 -53.71 -5.57
N VAL A 482 10.77 -54.24 -6.37
CA VAL A 482 9.97 -55.41 -6.02
C VAL A 482 10.89 -56.63 -6.06
N THR A 483 11.19 -57.18 -4.89
CA THR A 483 11.74 -58.54 -4.78
C THR A 483 10.65 -59.52 -5.18
N THR A 484 10.84 -60.17 -6.32
CA THR A 484 10.11 -61.36 -6.74
C THR A 484 10.49 -62.55 -5.86
N GLU A 485 9.56 -63.03 -5.04
CA GLU A 485 9.49 -64.45 -4.67
C GLU A 485 8.04 -64.93 -4.81
N ALA A 486 7.93 -66.08 -5.46
CA ALA A 486 6.71 -66.66 -5.97
C ALA A 486 6.17 -67.74 -5.03
N ILE A 487 4.85 -67.74 -4.84
CA ILE A 487 3.93 -68.87 -4.69
C ILE A 487 4.08 -69.76 -3.42
N SER A 488 3.03 -69.76 -2.58
CA SER A 488 2.11 -70.90 -2.47
C SER A 488 0.88 -70.58 -1.61
N ALA A 489 -0.30 -70.97 -2.10
CA ALA A 489 -1.59 -70.82 -1.45
C ALA A 489 -1.98 -72.08 -0.66
N SER A 490 -2.67 -71.92 0.48
CA SER A 490 -3.62 -72.91 0.99
C SER A 490 -4.63 -72.32 2.01
N SER A 491 -5.90 -72.41 1.61
CA SER A 491 -7.13 -72.72 2.37
C SER A 491 -7.32 -72.34 3.86
N HIS A 492 -8.39 -71.56 4.09
CA HIS A 492 -9.35 -71.42 5.21
C HIS A 492 -9.64 -72.65 6.13
N PRO A 493 -10.54 -72.56 7.16
CA PRO A 493 -10.86 -71.50 8.15
C PRO A 493 -11.19 -72.04 9.59
N ALA A 494 -11.36 -71.17 10.59
CA ALA A 494 -12.22 -71.32 11.81
C ALA A 494 -11.92 -70.13 12.75
N GLY A 495 -12.80 -69.53 13.55
CA GLY A 495 -14.19 -69.74 13.91
C GLY A 495 -14.48 -68.91 15.19
N TYR A 496 -15.67 -68.30 15.25
CA TYR A 496 -16.51 -68.05 16.44
C TYR A 496 -15.98 -67.41 17.74
N THR A 497 -16.63 -66.31 18.16
CA THR A 497 -17.46 -66.10 19.38
C THR A 497 -17.43 -64.63 19.83
N SER A 498 -18.55 -63.89 19.71
CA SER A 498 -19.59 -63.60 20.73
C SER A 498 -19.26 -62.33 21.55
N SER A 499 -19.99 -61.22 21.34
CA SER A 499 -21.06 -60.68 22.24
C SER A 499 -20.58 -60.26 23.64
N ALA A 500 -21.02 -59.19 24.31
CA ALA A 500 -21.91 -58.08 24.03
C ALA A 500 -21.91 -57.18 25.30
N THR A 501 -22.56 -56.01 25.18
CA THR A 501 -23.46 -55.38 26.17
C THR A 501 -22.99 -54.20 27.04
N THR A 502 -23.78 -53.12 26.89
CA THR A 502 -24.33 -52.15 27.88
C THR A 502 -23.52 -50.95 28.39
N THR A 503 -23.87 -49.80 27.79
CA THR A 503 -24.12 -48.42 28.30
C THR A 503 -25.00 -48.35 29.58
N PRO A 504 -25.43 -47.16 30.10
CA PRO A 504 -24.83 -45.82 30.21
C PRO A 504 -25.07 -45.16 31.61
N ALA A 505 -24.58 -43.94 31.86
CA ALA A 505 -25.22 -43.00 32.80
C ALA A 505 -24.88 -41.53 32.50
N ALA A 506 -25.91 -40.69 32.57
CA ALA A 506 -25.92 -39.24 32.35
C ALA A 506 -26.25 -38.51 33.66
N THR A 507 -25.91 -37.21 33.77
CA THR A 507 -26.64 -36.09 34.44
C THR A 507 -25.69 -34.86 34.54
N THR A 508 -25.93 -33.78 33.79
CA THR A 508 -26.62 -32.52 34.15
C THR A 508 -26.02 -31.76 35.33
N ASP A 509 -25.55 -30.52 35.11
CA ASP A 509 -26.16 -29.38 35.81
C ASP A 509 -25.88 -28.01 35.18
N SER A 510 -26.87 -27.14 35.35
CA SER A 510 -27.01 -25.78 34.83
C SER A 510 -26.55 -24.71 35.82
N SER A 511 -26.03 -23.57 35.36
CA SER A 511 -26.25 -22.29 36.06
C SER A 511 -26.16 -21.08 35.13
N THR A 512 -27.09 -20.18 35.38
CA THR A 512 -27.44 -18.93 34.69
C THR A 512 -26.58 -17.76 35.18
N THR A 513 -26.24 -16.82 34.30
CA THR A 513 -25.76 -15.49 34.73
C THR A 513 -26.14 -14.40 33.72
N THR A 514 -26.69 -13.32 34.25
CA THR A 514 -27.32 -12.14 33.64
C THR A 514 -26.31 -11.20 32.97
N PRO A 515 -26.66 -10.47 31.88
CA PRO A 515 -25.73 -9.53 31.24
C PRO A 515 -25.85 -8.10 31.80
N GLY A 516 -24.71 -7.55 32.26
CA GLY A 516 -24.56 -6.16 32.69
C GLY A 516 -24.34 -5.19 31.52
N LYS A 517 -24.97 -4.01 31.61
CA LYS A 517 -24.91 -2.88 30.68
C LYS A 517 -23.47 -2.34 30.49
N ILE A 518 -23.08 -2.09 29.24
CA ILE A 518 -21.84 -1.43 28.86
C ILE A 518 -22.17 0.02 28.47
N THR A 519 -21.61 0.99 29.20
CA THR A 519 -21.53 2.40 28.80
C THR A 519 -20.19 2.68 28.11
N PRO A 520 -20.15 3.45 27.01
CA PRO A 520 -18.91 3.80 26.33
C PRO A 520 -18.15 4.92 27.08
N PRO A 521 -16.80 4.92 27.09
CA PRO A 521 -16.00 5.99 27.69
C PRO A 521 -15.91 7.23 26.76
N GLU A 522 -15.91 8.42 27.37
CA GLU A 522 -15.66 9.71 26.72
C GLU A 522 -14.21 9.82 26.17
N PRO A 523 -14.00 10.59 25.08
CA PRO A 523 -12.68 10.81 24.52
C PRO A 523 -11.87 11.83 25.34
N PRO A 524 -10.55 11.65 25.54
CA PRO A 524 -9.72 12.63 26.22
C PRO A 524 -9.45 13.87 25.36
N ALA A 525 -9.39 15.01 26.03
CA ALA A 525 -9.21 16.35 25.50
C ALA A 525 -7.92 16.53 24.65
N ALA A 526 -8.06 17.28 23.55
CA ALA A 526 -6.96 17.72 22.70
C ALA A 526 -6.03 18.67 23.48
N THR A 527 -4.74 18.36 23.52
CA THR A 527 -3.70 19.31 23.92
C THR A 527 -2.96 19.77 22.68
N ASP A 528 -3.18 21.03 22.31
CA ASP A 528 -2.45 21.72 21.25
C ASP A 528 -0.98 21.89 21.64
N LYS A 529 -0.09 21.09 21.05
CA LYS A 529 1.33 21.41 20.93
C LYS A 529 1.80 21.22 19.48
N PRO A 530 2.54 22.20 18.91
CA PRO A 530 2.99 22.14 17.53
C PRO A 530 4.01 21.01 17.25
N TRP A 531 3.97 20.51 16.02
CA TRP A 531 4.51 19.22 15.57
C TRP A 531 6.03 19.16 15.30
N TRP A 532 6.78 20.26 15.48
CA TRP A 532 8.22 20.30 15.17
C TRP A 532 9.14 20.04 16.37
N ASP A 533 8.59 19.68 17.53
CA ASP A 533 9.36 19.59 18.79
C ASP A 533 9.46 18.18 19.39
N VAL A 534 9.70 17.17 18.53
CA VAL A 534 10.13 15.84 18.99
C VAL A 534 11.20 15.26 18.05
N VAL A 535 12.38 15.08 18.66
CA VAL A 535 13.66 14.49 18.25
C VAL A 535 13.60 13.28 17.31
#